data_AF-A0A917S873-F1
#
_entry.id   AF-A0A917S873-F1
#
_cell.length_a   1.000
_cell.length_b   1.000
_cell.length_c   1.000
_cell.angle_alpha   90.00
_cell.angle_beta   90.00
_cell.angle_gamma   90.00
#
_symmetry.space_group_name_H-M   'P 1'
#
loop_
_entity.id
_entity.type
_entity.pdbx_description
1 polymer ?
#
loop_
_entity_poly.entity_id
_entity_poly.type
_entity_poly.pdbx_seq_one_letter_code
_entity_poly.pdbx_strand_id
1 'polypeptide(L)'
;MRASVLAVTGDQFISGRQLCSDFYTECVRPVLDSGFAAVPNAAALLGRGSEVLGYDDLMSADHNDEARVLIFLADDDHERYASGLGDALAAAVPEKFAGRPTQYRVTTIRGYVAEQLRFDVDAAIRPVDWLTWAESRLIMVTGGAIFHDEVGLTDAIDRFHYYPDDVWYYLMLAGWWRVHPELNLVGRSGFVGDELGSAVIGTRLVHDLMGLCFLLERTYAPYDKWFGTAFSRLECGPELSPILHRVLHARRWQDRESALQEAYERVAALHNRLAITEPVPTSIERMWDRPFGVLWGDFPAALRARITDPEVVTIAEAFPVGGAERPREVLGISRDRLLRMLEPA
;
A
#
# COMPACT_ATOMS: atom_id res chain seq x y z
N MET A 1 22.44 16.13 -39.81
CA MET A 1 22.28 14.68 -39.57
C MET A 1 20.87 14.48 -39.02
N ARG A 2 19.99 13.84 -39.79
CA ARG A 2 18.55 13.75 -39.51
C ARG A 2 18.30 12.86 -38.29
N ALA A 3 17.72 13.41 -37.23
CA ALA A 3 17.00 12.62 -36.24
C ALA A 3 15.54 12.54 -36.73
N SER A 4 15.25 11.50 -37.51
CA SER A 4 13.86 11.10 -37.76
C SER A 4 13.29 10.64 -36.44
N VAL A 5 12.40 11.43 -35.85
CA VAL A 5 11.45 10.95 -34.86
C VAL A 5 10.57 9.94 -35.59
N LEU A 6 10.78 8.66 -35.27
CA LEU A 6 9.96 7.55 -35.70
C LEU A 6 8.51 7.79 -35.33
N ALA A 7 7.64 7.38 -36.25
CA ALA A 7 6.21 7.63 -36.25
C ALA A 7 5.55 7.30 -34.91
N VAL A 8 4.83 8.29 -34.37
CA VAL A 8 3.67 8.06 -33.51
C VAL A 8 2.60 7.46 -34.43
N THR A 9 2.56 6.14 -34.55
CA THR A 9 1.35 5.43 -35.00
C THR A 9 0.42 5.37 -33.80
N GLY A 10 -0.74 6.01 -33.92
CA GLY A 10 -1.68 6.22 -32.82
C GLY A 10 -2.39 4.94 -32.36
N ASP A 11 -1.73 4.15 -31.52
CA ASP A 11 -2.43 3.33 -30.53
C ASP A 11 -2.65 4.20 -29.30
N GLN A 12 -3.91 4.58 -29.08
CA GLN A 12 -4.33 5.26 -27.85
C GLN A 12 -4.01 4.34 -26.67
N PHE A 13 -3.30 4.85 -25.65
CA PHE A 13 -3.04 4.10 -24.43
C PHE A 13 -4.39 3.70 -23.79
N ILE A 14 -4.60 2.39 -23.64
CA ILE A 14 -5.73 1.81 -22.91
C ILE A 14 -5.17 1.37 -21.56
N SER A 15 -5.68 1.95 -20.46
CA SER A 15 -5.29 1.50 -19.12
C SER A 15 -5.66 0.02 -18.93
N GLY A 16 -4.86 -0.75 -18.21
CA GLY A 16 -5.14 -2.16 -18.00
C GLY A 16 -6.45 -2.42 -17.24
N ARG A 17 -6.94 -1.48 -16.41
CA ARG A 17 -8.29 -1.56 -15.84
C ARG A 17 -9.38 -1.54 -16.92
N GLN A 18 -9.27 -0.61 -17.87
CA GLN A 18 -10.18 -0.51 -19.00
C GLN A 18 -10.08 -1.76 -19.88
N LEU A 19 -8.86 -2.18 -20.23
CA LEU A 19 -8.61 -3.40 -21.01
C LEU A 19 -9.27 -4.63 -20.38
N CYS A 20 -9.11 -4.85 -19.07
CA CYS A 20 -9.67 -6.00 -18.37
C CYS A 20 -11.20 -5.91 -18.23
N SER A 21 -11.74 -4.70 -18.07
CA SER A 21 -13.20 -4.48 -18.05
C SER A 21 -13.83 -4.79 -19.41
N ASP A 22 -13.22 -4.34 -20.50
CA ASP A 22 -13.68 -4.61 -21.87
C ASP A 22 -13.55 -6.09 -22.20
N PHE A 23 -12.42 -6.70 -21.83
CA PHE A 23 -12.20 -8.14 -21.98
C PHE A 23 -13.27 -8.96 -21.24
N TYR A 24 -13.58 -8.60 -19.99
CA TYR A 24 -14.66 -9.25 -19.25
C TYR A 24 -15.99 -9.14 -19.99
N THR A 25 -16.34 -7.93 -20.42
CA THR A 25 -17.65 -7.63 -21.03
C THR A 25 -17.82 -8.29 -22.39
N GLU A 26 -16.77 -8.29 -23.22
CA GLU A 26 -16.84 -8.71 -24.62
C GLU A 26 -16.55 -10.21 -24.80
N CYS A 27 -15.71 -10.81 -23.96
CA CYS A 27 -15.26 -12.19 -24.15
C CYS A 27 -15.72 -13.15 -23.06
N VAL A 28 -15.70 -12.73 -21.78
CA VAL A 28 -15.96 -13.65 -20.66
C VAL A 28 -17.44 -13.69 -20.27
N ARG A 29 -18.08 -12.53 -20.16
CA ARG A 29 -19.50 -12.42 -19.80
C ARG A 29 -20.43 -13.19 -20.75
N PRO A 30 -20.24 -13.18 -22.09
CA PRO A 30 -21.05 -13.98 -23.00
C PRO A 30 -20.96 -15.51 -22.75
N VAL A 31 -19.81 -16.00 -22.29
CA VAL A 31 -19.64 -17.43 -21.94
C VAL A 31 -20.44 -17.75 -20.68
N LEU A 32 -20.38 -16.87 -19.68
CA LEU A 32 -21.17 -16.99 -18.46
C LEU A 32 -22.68 -16.97 -18.78
N ASP A 33 -23.13 -16.00 -19.58
CA ASP A 33 -24.54 -15.81 -19.92
C ASP A 33 -25.13 -16.96 -20.77
N SER A 34 -24.32 -17.64 -21.57
CA SER A 34 -24.80 -18.71 -22.47
C SER A 34 -24.79 -20.10 -21.84
N GLY A 35 -23.78 -20.41 -21.02
CA GLY A 35 -23.60 -21.75 -20.43
C GLY A 35 -23.86 -21.84 -18.93
N PHE A 36 -23.83 -20.70 -18.22
CA PHE A 36 -23.76 -20.66 -16.76
C PHE A 36 -24.64 -19.54 -16.15
N ALA A 37 -25.64 -19.01 -16.86
CA ALA A 37 -26.46 -17.89 -16.40
C ALA A 37 -27.21 -18.14 -15.08
N ALA A 38 -27.43 -19.40 -14.72
CA ALA A 38 -28.07 -19.77 -13.46
C ALA A 38 -27.09 -19.90 -12.28
N VAL A 39 -25.79 -19.70 -12.51
CA VAL A 39 -24.72 -19.81 -11.50
C VAL A 39 -24.30 -18.39 -11.11
N PRO A 40 -24.67 -17.91 -9.91
CA PRO A 40 -24.25 -16.61 -9.41
C PRO A 40 -22.72 -16.51 -9.40
N ASN A 41 -22.19 -15.36 -9.81
CA ASN A 41 -20.75 -15.14 -9.85
C ASN A 41 -20.38 -13.68 -9.54
N ALA A 42 -19.10 -13.45 -9.25
CA ALA A 42 -18.49 -12.14 -9.34
C ALA A 42 -17.31 -12.17 -10.32
N ALA A 43 -16.99 -11.03 -10.89
CA ALA A 43 -15.85 -10.86 -11.79
C ALA A 43 -15.07 -9.60 -11.43
N ALA A 44 -13.74 -9.72 -11.33
CA ALA A 44 -12.90 -8.61 -10.92
C ALA A 44 -11.48 -8.69 -11.49
N LEU A 45 -10.82 -7.54 -11.56
CA LEU A 45 -9.38 -7.38 -11.69
C LEU A 45 -8.80 -7.08 -10.30
N LEU A 46 -8.14 -8.08 -9.69
CA LEU A 46 -7.49 -7.95 -8.38
C LEU A 46 -6.11 -8.64 -8.37
N GLY A 47 -5.33 -8.38 -7.34
CA GLY A 47 -4.04 -9.01 -7.08
C GLY A 47 -2.85 -8.17 -7.54
N ARG A 48 -1.76 -8.84 -7.94
CA ARG A 48 -0.53 -8.17 -8.37
C ARG A 48 -0.70 -7.53 -9.74
N GLY A 49 -0.13 -6.35 -9.93
CA GLY A 49 -0.14 -5.66 -11.22
C GLY A 49 -0.18 -4.15 -11.07
N SER A 50 0.53 -3.42 -11.93
CA SER A 50 0.45 -1.96 -11.97
C SER A 50 -0.91 -1.48 -12.49
N GLU A 51 -1.52 -2.26 -13.39
CA GLU A 51 -2.86 -2.04 -13.90
C GLU A 51 -3.93 -2.11 -12.81
N VAL A 52 -3.74 -2.96 -11.80
CA VAL A 52 -4.66 -3.06 -10.67
C VAL A 52 -4.77 -1.70 -9.97
N LEU A 53 -3.65 -1.01 -9.78
CA LEU A 53 -3.58 0.25 -9.04
C LEU A 53 -3.61 1.50 -9.94
N GLY A 54 -3.69 1.34 -11.26
CA GLY A 54 -3.63 2.44 -12.22
C GLY A 54 -2.25 3.14 -12.26
N TYR A 55 -1.18 2.37 -12.06
CA TYR A 55 0.22 2.82 -12.25
C TYR A 55 0.82 2.33 -13.57
N ASP A 56 0.03 1.63 -14.38
CA ASP A 56 0.44 1.15 -15.69
C ASP A 56 0.73 2.30 -16.66
N ASP A 57 1.75 2.08 -17.49
CA ASP A 57 2.19 2.98 -18.54
C ASP A 57 2.60 2.15 -19.77
N LEU A 58 2.96 2.83 -20.87
CA LEU A 58 3.39 2.16 -22.11
C LEU A 58 4.63 1.27 -21.93
N MET A 59 5.44 1.51 -20.89
CA MET A 59 6.70 0.78 -20.66
C MET A 59 6.49 -0.47 -19.80
N SER A 60 5.49 -0.48 -18.91
CA SER A 60 5.17 -1.59 -18.00
C SER A 60 4.43 -2.76 -18.68
N ALA A 61 4.48 -2.83 -20.02
CA ALA A 61 3.87 -3.88 -20.83
C ALA A 61 4.69 -5.20 -20.85
N ASP A 62 5.78 -5.29 -20.10
CA ASP A 62 6.66 -6.47 -20.04
C ASP A 62 6.32 -7.46 -18.92
N HIS A 63 5.47 -7.06 -17.95
CA HIS A 63 4.99 -7.88 -16.86
C HIS A 63 3.55 -7.50 -16.46
N ASN A 64 2.66 -8.50 -16.35
CA ASN A 64 1.22 -8.34 -16.07
C ASN A 64 0.46 -7.49 -17.10
N ASP A 65 0.82 -7.62 -18.39
CA ASP A 65 0.20 -6.92 -19.53
C ASP A 65 -0.95 -7.74 -20.14
N GLU A 66 -1.49 -8.72 -19.41
CA GLU A 66 -2.61 -9.54 -19.87
C GLU A 66 -3.95 -8.83 -19.70
N ALA A 67 -4.84 -9.03 -20.68
CA ALA A 67 -6.26 -8.81 -20.48
C ALA A 67 -6.79 -9.92 -19.56
N ARG A 68 -7.00 -9.61 -18.27
CA ARG A 68 -7.24 -10.64 -17.25
C ARG A 68 -8.46 -10.43 -16.38
N VAL A 69 -9.07 -11.54 -15.96
CA VAL A 69 -10.20 -11.52 -15.04
C VAL A 69 -10.16 -12.68 -14.04
N LEU A 70 -10.47 -12.39 -12.78
CA LEU A 70 -10.81 -13.37 -11.77
C LEU A 70 -12.32 -13.54 -11.76
N ILE A 71 -12.78 -14.79 -11.79
CA ILE A 71 -14.19 -15.16 -11.69
C ILE A 71 -14.37 -15.89 -10.37
N PHE A 72 -15.30 -15.42 -9.56
CA PHE A 72 -15.58 -15.95 -8.24
C PHE A 72 -16.93 -16.65 -8.23
N LEU A 73 -16.95 -17.88 -7.76
CA LEU A 73 -18.16 -18.64 -7.49
C LEU A 73 -18.30 -18.87 -5.98
N ALA A 74 -19.53 -19.18 -5.53
CA ALA A 74 -19.74 -19.75 -4.20
C ALA A 74 -18.98 -21.08 -4.07
N ASP A 75 -18.61 -21.49 -2.85
CA ASP A 75 -17.78 -22.69 -2.63
C ASP A 75 -18.42 -23.95 -3.26
N ASP A 76 -19.71 -24.21 -3.02
CA ASP A 76 -20.45 -25.35 -3.60
C ASP A 76 -20.55 -25.29 -5.13
N ASP A 77 -20.76 -24.09 -5.68
CA ASP A 77 -20.84 -23.89 -7.14
C ASP A 77 -19.48 -24.04 -7.80
N HIS A 78 -18.41 -23.63 -7.14
CA HIS A 78 -17.06 -23.85 -7.61
C HIS A 78 -16.75 -25.34 -7.71
N GLU A 79 -17.06 -26.13 -6.68
CA GLU A 79 -16.87 -27.58 -6.71
C GLU A 79 -17.62 -28.25 -7.87
N ARG A 80 -18.81 -27.74 -8.20
CA ARG A 80 -19.68 -28.32 -9.22
C ARG A 80 -19.37 -27.86 -10.65
N TYR A 81 -19.05 -26.57 -10.83
CA TYR A 81 -19.06 -25.92 -12.14
C TYR A 81 -17.69 -25.40 -12.59
N ALA A 82 -16.69 -25.26 -11.71
CA ALA A 82 -15.42 -24.60 -12.07
C ALA A 82 -14.68 -25.29 -13.24
N SER A 83 -14.65 -26.63 -13.27
CA SER A 83 -14.02 -27.37 -14.38
C SER A 83 -14.73 -27.12 -15.70
N GLY A 84 -16.07 -27.24 -15.72
CA GLY A 84 -16.85 -27.04 -16.94
C GLY A 84 -16.81 -25.60 -17.43
N LEU A 85 -16.80 -24.62 -16.51
CA LEU A 85 -16.63 -23.22 -16.85
C LEU A 85 -15.22 -22.96 -17.42
N GLY A 86 -14.19 -23.57 -16.84
CA GLY A 86 -12.83 -23.51 -17.35
C GLY A 86 -12.72 -24.01 -18.80
N ASP A 87 -13.32 -25.16 -19.09
CA ASP A 87 -13.35 -25.74 -20.45
C ASP A 87 -14.11 -24.84 -21.44
N ALA A 88 -15.24 -24.28 -21.01
CA ALA A 88 -16.03 -23.36 -21.84
C ALA A 88 -15.26 -22.06 -22.16
N LEU A 89 -14.58 -21.49 -21.16
CA LEU A 89 -13.72 -20.32 -21.35
C LEU A 89 -12.56 -20.64 -22.29
N ALA A 90 -11.91 -21.80 -22.14
CA ALA A 90 -10.83 -22.24 -23.02
C ALA A 90 -11.27 -22.43 -24.47
N ALA A 91 -12.52 -22.85 -24.70
CA ALA A 91 -13.05 -23.03 -26.04
C ALA A 91 -13.48 -21.71 -26.72
N ALA A 92 -13.92 -20.72 -25.94
CA ALA A 92 -14.58 -19.52 -26.47
C ALA A 92 -13.74 -18.23 -26.39
N VAL A 93 -12.90 -18.09 -25.36
CA VAL A 93 -12.09 -16.87 -25.15
C VAL A 93 -10.89 -16.88 -26.10
N PRO A 94 -10.63 -15.80 -26.86
CA PRO A 94 -9.50 -15.74 -27.78
C PRO A 94 -8.18 -15.71 -27.00
N GLU A 95 -7.09 -16.25 -27.56
CA GLU A 95 -5.75 -16.20 -26.93
C GLU A 95 -5.24 -14.77 -26.69
N LYS A 96 -5.76 -13.80 -27.46
CA LYS A 96 -5.43 -12.38 -27.35
C LYS A 96 -6.67 -11.48 -27.44
N PHE A 97 -6.66 -10.40 -26.66
CA PHE A 97 -7.65 -9.32 -26.69
C PHE A 97 -6.94 -7.97 -26.78
N ALA A 98 -7.35 -7.10 -27.71
CA ALA A 98 -6.67 -5.84 -28.02
C ALA A 98 -5.13 -5.97 -28.17
N GLY A 99 -4.67 -7.07 -28.78
CA GLY A 99 -3.25 -7.36 -28.98
C GLY A 99 -2.50 -7.90 -27.76
N ARG A 100 -3.16 -8.01 -26.61
CA ARG A 100 -2.60 -8.53 -25.34
C ARG A 100 -2.98 -10.00 -25.11
N PRO A 101 -2.12 -10.83 -24.49
CA PRO A 101 -2.52 -12.16 -24.06
C PRO A 101 -3.72 -12.11 -23.11
N THR A 102 -4.59 -13.10 -23.17
CA THR A 102 -5.73 -13.19 -22.24
C THR A 102 -5.44 -14.14 -21.08
N GLN A 103 -5.93 -13.82 -19.90
CA GLN A 103 -5.87 -14.72 -18.75
C GLN A 103 -7.20 -14.70 -17.97
N TYR A 104 -7.64 -15.86 -17.52
CA TYR A 104 -8.79 -15.95 -16.62
C TYR A 104 -8.54 -17.03 -15.58
N ARG A 105 -9.15 -16.85 -14.41
CA ARG A 105 -9.11 -17.85 -13.34
C ARG A 105 -10.44 -17.90 -12.62
N VAL A 106 -11.00 -19.10 -12.54
CA VAL A 106 -12.16 -19.41 -11.70
C VAL A 106 -11.66 -19.77 -10.29
N THR A 107 -12.25 -19.16 -9.26
CA THR A 107 -11.87 -19.38 -7.87
C THR A 107 -13.06 -19.09 -6.94
N THR A 108 -12.85 -19.12 -5.63
CA THR A 108 -13.82 -18.68 -4.61
C THR A 108 -13.24 -17.51 -3.82
N ILE A 109 -14.10 -16.74 -3.15
CA ILE A 109 -13.65 -15.65 -2.26
C ILE A 109 -12.71 -16.20 -1.19
N ARG A 110 -13.09 -17.32 -0.56
CA ARG A 110 -12.27 -18.00 0.45
C ARG A 110 -10.91 -18.42 -0.11
N GLY A 111 -10.90 -19.06 -1.29
CA GLY A 111 -9.67 -19.49 -1.95
C GLY A 111 -8.73 -18.31 -2.27
N TYR A 112 -9.28 -17.21 -2.78
CA TYR A 112 -8.51 -16.01 -3.09
C TYR A 112 -7.92 -15.35 -1.85
N VAL A 113 -8.72 -15.14 -0.79
CA VAL A 113 -8.23 -14.51 0.45
C VAL A 113 -7.19 -15.39 1.14
N ALA A 114 -7.38 -16.72 1.16
CA ALA A 114 -6.38 -17.65 1.67
C ALA A 114 -5.07 -17.61 0.87
N GLU A 115 -5.16 -17.41 -0.46
CA GLU A 115 -3.99 -17.26 -1.31
C GLU A 115 -3.26 -15.94 -1.09
N GLN A 116 -3.97 -14.81 -1.02
CA GLN A 116 -3.33 -13.49 -0.96
C GLN A 116 -2.90 -13.12 0.46
N LEU A 117 -3.75 -13.41 1.44
CA LEU A 117 -3.58 -12.95 2.83
C LEU A 117 -3.25 -14.08 3.80
N ARG A 118 -3.27 -15.35 3.36
CA ARG A 118 -3.09 -16.53 4.25
C ARG A 118 -4.06 -16.49 5.43
N PHE A 119 -5.30 -16.12 5.14
CA PHE A 119 -6.36 -15.90 6.10
C PHE A 119 -7.66 -16.57 5.62
N ASP A 120 -8.45 -17.10 6.55
CA ASP A 120 -9.78 -17.61 6.24
C ASP A 120 -10.75 -16.43 6.26
N VAL A 121 -11.37 -16.13 5.11
CA VAL A 121 -12.25 -14.97 4.98
C VAL A 121 -13.39 -15.02 6.01
N ASP A 122 -13.91 -16.18 6.40
CA ASP A 122 -15.03 -16.24 7.35
C ASP A 122 -14.62 -16.04 8.81
N ALA A 123 -13.33 -16.06 9.12
CA ALA A 123 -12.85 -15.81 10.47
C ALA A 123 -12.98 -14.32 10.83
N ALA A 124 -13.27 -14.05 12.11
CA ALA A 124 -13.18 -12.68 12.63
C ALA A 124 -11.73 -12.20 12.57
N ILE A 125 -11.51 -10.99 12.06
CA ILE A 125 -10.17 -10.39 11.96
C ILE A 125 -9.83 -9.76 13.30
N ARG A 126 -8.80 -10.27 13.98
CA ARG A 126 -8.29 -9.68 15.22
C ARG A 126 -7.34 -8.51 14.92
N PRO A 127 -7.18 -7.54 15.82
CA PRO A 127 -6.23 -6.44 15.65
C PRO A 127 -4.80 -6.90 15.32
N VAL A 128 -4.32 -7.96 15.97
CA VAL A 128 -3.00 -8.55 15.71
C VAL A 128 -2.86 -9.12 14.29
N ASP A 129 -3.95 -9.56 13.65
CA ASP A 129 -3.90 -10.11 12.30
C ASP A 129 -3.51 -9.04 11.28
N TRP A 130 -4.00 -7.82 11.45
CA TRP A 130 -3.65 -6.67 10.62
C TRP A 130 -2.14 -6.39 10.64
N LEU A 131 -1.48 -6.65 11.76
CA LEU A 131 -0.03 -6.52 11.91
C LEU A 131 0.75 -7.70 11.29
N THR A 132 0.10 -8.60 10.57
CA THR A 132 0.77 -9.68 9.83
C THR A 132 0.75 -9.49 8.31
N TRP A 133 -0.12 -8.60 7.81
CA TRP A 133 -0.23 -8.31 6.39
C TRP A 133 0.64 -7.12 6.01
N ALA A 134 1.29 -7.21 4.85
CA ALA A 134 2.00 -6.10 4.26
C ALA A 134 1.02 -5.17 3.54
N GLU A 135 1.24 -3.85 3.62
CA GLU A 135 0.42 -2.83 2.93
C GLU A 135 0.28 -3.12 1.44
N SER A 136 1.39 -3.50 0.80
CA SER A 136 1.43 -3.86 -0.62
C SER A 136 0.53 -5.05 -0.97
N ARG A 137 0.23 -5.96 -0.03
CA ARG A 137 -0.76 -7.04 -0.27
C ARG A 137 -2.17 -6.57 -0.03
N LEU A 138 -2.41 -5.78 1.02
CA LEU A 138 -3.73 -5.23 1.32
C LEU A 138 -4.23 -4.38 0.16
N ILE A 139 -3.39 -3.48 -0.37
CA ILE A 139 -3.74 -2.63 -1.51
C ILE A 139 -3.96 -3.44 -2.80
N MET A 140 -3.31 -4.59 -2.98
CA MET A 140 -3.54 -5.47 -4.14
C MET A 140 -4.88 -6.20 -4.06
N VAL A 141 -5.37 -6.47 -2.85
CA VAL A 141 -6.68 -7.10 -2.61
C VAL A 141 -7.79 -6.07 -2.73
N THR A 142 -7.59 -4.85 -2.23
CA THR A 142 -8.64 -3.82 -2.14
C THR A 142 -8.63 -2.80 -3.26
N GLY A 143 -7.48 -2.59 -3.90
CA GLY A 143 -7.26 -1.49 -4.85
C GLY A 143 -7.62 -1.81 -6.29
N GLY A 144 -8.20 -2.97 -6.59
CA GLY A 144 -8.57 -3.38 -7.94
C GLY A 144 -9.94 -2.87 -8.40
N ALA A 145 -10.53 -3.55 -9.38
CA ALA A 145 -11.84 -3.21 -9.93
C ALA A 145 -12.76 -4.43 -9.96
N ILE A 146 -13.97 -4.29 -9.43
CA ILE A 146 -15.04 -5.30 -9.50
C ILE A 146 -15.97 -4.92 -10.65
N PHE A 147 -16.16 -5.83 -11.60
CA PHE A 147 -16.97 -5.62 -12.80
C PHE A 147 -18.40 -6.11 -12.64
N HIS A 148 -18.59 -7.15 -11.82
CA HIS A 148 -19.87 -7.81 -11.53
C HIS A 148 -19.79 -8.49 -10.18
N ASP A 149 -20.88 -8.52 -9.41
CA ASP A 149 -20.91 -9.15 -8.09
C ASP A 149 -22.31 -9.63 -7.68
N GLU A 150 -22.49 -10.95 -7.65
CA GLU A 150 -23.69 -11.62 -7.12
C GLU A 150 -23.38 -12.58 -5.96
N VAL A 151 -22.10 -12.69 -5.57
CA VAL A 151 -21.63 -13.64 -4.54
C VAL A 151 -21.04 -12.96 -3.30
N GLY A 152 -21.10 -11.63 -3.23
CA GLY A 152 -20.66 -10.84 -2.08
C GLY A 152 -19.16 -10.58 -2.06
N LEU A 153 -18.52 -10.49 -3.24
CA LEU A 153 -17.09 -10.19 -3.35
C LEU A 153 -16.74 -8.82 -2.77
N THR A 154 -17.59 -7.82 -3.01
CA THR A 154 -17.41 -6.43 -2.54
C THR A 154 -17.36 -6.42 -1.01
N ASP A 155 -18.38 -6.97 -0.37
CA ASP A 155 -18.47 -7.06 1.09
C ASP A 155 -17.27 -7.81 1.71
N ALA A 156 -16.82 -8.88 1.05
CA ALA A 156 -15.65 -9.64 1.52
C ALA A 156 -14.34 -8.85 1.44
N ILE A 157 -14.14 -8.07 0.38
CA ILE A 157 -12.92 -7.26 0.18
C ILE A 157 -12.95 -6.01 1.08
N ASP A 158 -14.11 -5.40 1.27
CA ASP A 158 -14.28 -4.19 2.09
C ASP A 158 -13.89 -4.41 3.56
N ARG A 159 -13.93 -5.66 4.04
CA ARG A 159 -13.39 -6.03 5.36
C ARG A 159 -11.89 -5.77 5.52
N PHE A 160 -11.15 -5.66 4.41
CA PHE A 160 -9.72 -5.35 4.37
C PHE A 160 -9.44 -3.91 3.93
N HIS A 161 -10.49 -3.09 3.73
CA HIS A 161 -10.40 -1.76 3.14
C HIS A 161 -9.36 -0.88 3.86
N TYR A 162 -9.42 -0.84 5.19
CA TYR A 162 -8.42 -0.14 5.98
C TYR A 162 -8.29 -0.68 7.42
N TYR A 163 -7.22 -0.28 8.11
CA TYR A 163 -6.95 -0.66 9.49
C TYR A 163 -8.05 -0.23 10.47
N PRO A 164 -8.37 -1.06 11.48
CA PRO A 164 -9.14 -0.61 12.64
C PRO A 164 -8.33 0.41 13.44
N ASP A 165 -9.03 1.29 14.17
CA ASP A 165 -8.42 2.48 14.79
C ASP A 165 -7.24 2.17 15.71
N ASP A 166 -7.33 1.17 16.59
CA ASP A 166 -6.21 0.83 17.49
C ASP A 166 -4.94 0.41 16.73
N VAL A 167 -5.10 -0.37 15.65
CA VAL A 167 -3.97 -0.76 14.78
C VAL A 167 -3.43 0.45 14.03
N TRP A 168 -4.30 1.29 13.51
CA TRP A 168 -3.93 2.52 12.81
C TRP A 168 -3.15 3.48 13.73
N TYR A 169 -3.62 3.69 14.96
CA TYR A 169 -2.93 4.49 15.97
C TYR A 169 -1.55 3.92 16.31
N TYR A 170 -1.45 2.60 16.47
CA TYR A 170 -0.17 1.93 16.69
C TYR A 170 0.80 2.13 15.50
N LEU A 171 0.34 1.97 14.26
CA LEU A 171 1.18 2.15 13.08
C LEU A 171 1.67 3.60 12.95
N MET A 172 0.81 4.59 13.23
CA MET A 172 1.21 6.00 13.29
C MET A 172 2.20 6.27 14.44
N LEU A 173 1.98 5.66 15.61
CA LEU A 173 2.89 5.76 16.76
C LEU A 173 4.26 5.25 16.37
N ALA A 174 4.33 4.07 15.75
CA ALA A 174 5.57 3.48 15.28
C ALA A 174 6.22 4.32 14.17
N GLY A 175 5.43 4.92 13.29
CA GLY A 175 5.89 5.86 12.26
C GLY A 175 6.55 7.09 12.84
N TRP A 176 5.91 7.75 13.81
CA TRP A 176 6.46 8.92 14.49
C TRP A 176 7.74 8.57 15.25
N TRP A 177 7.79 7.40 15.89
CA TRP A 177 8.98 6.90 16.55
C TRP A 177 10.17 6.62 15.61
N ARG A 178 9.94 6.34 14.32
CA ARG A 178 11.02 6.24 13.32
C ARG A 178 11.59 7.60 12.92
N VAL A 179 10.79 8.66 13.03
CA VAL A 179 11.20 10.02 12.68
C VAL A 179 11.81 10.76 13.88
N HIS A 180 11.13 10.78 15.01
CA HIS A 180 11.39 11.67 16.15
C HIS A 180 12.83 11.61 16.69
N PRO A 181 13.37 10.43 17.05
CA PRO A 181 14.68 10.35 17.70
C PRO A 181 15.84 10.67 16.74
N GLU A 182 15.58 10.60 15.44
CA GLU A 182 16.60 10.64 14.40
C GLU A 182 16.70 12.00 13.68
N LEU A 183 15.75 12.91 13.87
CA LEU A 183 15.76 14.24 13.22
C LEU A 183 17.06 15.01 13.45
N ASN A 184 17.60 14.99 14.68
CA ASN A 184 18.89 15.65 14.96
C ASN A 184 20.08 15.00 14.28
N LEU A 185 19.97 13.75 13.82
CA LEU A 185 21.11 13.00 13.33
C LEU A 185 21.62 13.54 11.99
N VAL A 186 20.75 14.18 11.19
CA VAL A 186 21.13 14.91 9.97
C VAL A 186 22.14 16.02 10.28
N GLY A 187 21.84 16.87 11.26
CA GLY A 187 22.74 17.95 11.67
C GLY A 187 23.97 17.43 12.40
N ARG A 188 23.83 16.39 13.24
CA ARG A 188 24.95 15.83 14.03
C ARG A 188 26.02 15.17 13.18
N SER A 189 25.65 14.40 12.15
CA SER A 189 26.63 13.81 11.21
C SER A 189 27.29 14.90 10.38
N GLY A 190 26.50 15.83 9.85
CA GLY A 190 27.01 16.96 9.08
C GLY A 190 27.98 17.86 9.87
N PHE A 191 27.73 18.09 11.16
CA PHE A 191 28.57 18.91 12.03
C PHE A 191 30.00 18.35 12.18
N VAL A 192 30.17 17.04 12.13
CA VAL A 192 31.50 16.40 12.17
C VAL A 192 32.12 16.23 10.77
N GLY A 193 31.52 16.84 9.75
CA GLY A 193 31.97 16.80 8.35
C GLY A 193 31.47 15.60 7.56
N ASP A 194 30.59 14.76 8.12
CA ASP A 194 30.03 13.60 7.43
C ASP A 194 28.76 13.97 6.65
N GLU A 195 28.94 14.62 5.50
CA GLU A 195 27.85 14.94 4.58
C GLU A 195 27.16 13.70 4.00
N LEU A 196 27.90 12.62 3.79
CA LEU A 196 27.34 11.37 3.26
C LEU A 196 26.37 10.75 4.27
N GLY A 197 26.79 10.61 5.52
CA GLY A 197 25.92 10.13 6.60
C GLY A 197 24.71 11.02 6.79
N SER A 198 24.88 12.35 6.72
CA SER A 198 23.77 13.29 6.78
C SER A 198 22.76 13.10 5.65
N ALA A 199 23.23 12.86 4.41
CA ALA A 199 22.36 12.56 3.28
C ALA A 199 21.64 11.21 3.42
N VAL A 200 22.32 10.15 3.85
CA VAL A 200 21.72 8.82 4.07
C VAL A 200 20.61 8.88 5.12
N ILE A 201 20.84 9.60 6.23
CA ILE A 201 19.83 9.79 7.27
C ILE A 201 18.66 10.63 6.74
N GLY A 202 18.93 11.71 6.02
CA GLY A 202 17.90 12.55 5.40
C GLY A 202 16.99 11.75 4.47
N THR A 203 17.56 10.90 3.61
CA THR A 203 16.77 10.01 2.72
C THR A 203 15.88 9.05 3.48
N ARG A 204 16.39 8.44 4.57
CA ARG A 204 15.60 7.56 5.42
C ARG A 204 14.42 8.30 6.08
N LEU A 205 14.66 9.50 6.60
CA LEU A 205 13.61 10.30 7.22
C LEU A 205 12.58 10.79 6.21
N VAL A 206 12.98 11.10 4.98
CA VAL A 206 12.04 11.38 3.87
C VAL A 206 11.13 10.17 3.63
N HIS A 207 11.69 8.96 3.58
CA HIS A 207 10.90 7.74 3.41
C HIS A 207 9.91 7.54 4.59
N ASP A 208 10.36 7.69 5.83
CA ASP A 208 9.51 7.53 7.01
C ASP A 208 8.40 8.61 7.09
N LEU A 209 8.68 9.85 6.70
CA LEU A 209 7.68 10.93 6.60
C LEU A 209 6.65 10.65 5.49
N MET A 210 7.07 10.15 4.33
CA MET A 210 6.15 9.73 3.27
C MET A 210 5.24 8.59 3.74
N GLY A 211 5.79 7.60 4.45
CA GLY A 211 5.03 6.51 5.05
C GLY A 211 4.00 7.00 6.09
N LEU A 212 4.37 7.98 6.91
CA LEU A 212 3.41 8.65 7.79
C LEU A 212 2.27 9.30 7.02
N CYS A 213 2.54 9.95 5.89
CA CYS A 213 1.50 10.58 5.08
C CYS A 213 0.48 9.56 4.54
N PHE A 214 0.93 8.38 4.09
CA PHE A 214 0.03 7.28 3.72
C PHE A 214 -0.91 6.89 4.87
N LEU A 215 -0.37 6.74 6.08
CA LEU A 215 -1.18 6.45 7.27
C LEU A 215 -2.17 7.58 7.58
N LEU A 216 -1.72 8.84 7.52
CA LEU A 216 -2.54 10.01 7.83
C LEU A 216 -3.71 10.18 6.85
N GLU A 217 -3.51 9.84 5.58
CA GLU A 217 -4.55 9.86 4.54
C GLU A 217 -5.30 8.53 4.39
N ARG A 218 -5.14 7.62 5.36
CA ARG A 218 -5.78 6.29 5.37
C ARG A 218 -5.63 5.52 4.05
N THR A 219 -4.43 5.58 3.47
CA THR A 219 -4.10 4.91 2.21
C THR A 219 -2.96 3.93 2.45
N TYR A 220 -3.06 2.70 1.94
CA TYR A 220 -1.95 1.76 1.99
C TYR A 220 -0.80 2.23 1.08
N ALA A 221 0.44 2.10 1.54
CA ALA A 221 1.61 2.27 0.69
C ALA A 221 1.74 1.09 -0.30
N PRO A 222 2.01 1.34 -1.60
CA PRO A 222 2.28 0.27 -2.55
C PRO A 222 3.74 -0.23 -2.42
N TYR A 223 4.10 -1.22 -3.24
CA TYR A 223 5.48 -1.66 -3.39
C TYR A 223 6.44 -0.52 -3.81
N ASP A 224 7.68 -0.57 -3.33
CA ASP A 224 8.73 0.45 -3.48
C ASP A 224 8.85 1.10 -4.86
N LYS A 225 8.70 0.32 -5.94
CA LYS A 225 8.73 0.85 -7.32
C LYS A 225 7.77 2.03 -7.50
N TRP A 226 6.59 1.96 -6.90
CA TRP A 226 5.52 2.94 -7.06
C TRP A 226 5.36 3.87 -5.87
N PHE A 227 6.19 3.75 -4.83
CA PHE A 227 6.05 4.49 -3.58
C PHE A 227 6.02 6.01 -3.81
N GLY A 228 6.96 6.55 -4.59
CA GLY A 228 7.00 7.98 -4.92
C GLY A 228 5.82 8.45 -5.80
N THR A 229 5.42 7.64 -6.79
CA THR A 229 4.26 7.94 -7.66
C THR A 229 2.95 7.92 -6.89
N ALA A 230 2.80 6.99 -5.95
CA ALA A 230 1.64 6.92 -5.08
C ALA A 230 1.61 8.08 -4.09
N PHE A 231 2.76 8.42 -3.50
CA PHE A 231 2.87 9.56 -2.59
C PHE A 231 2.49 10.87 -3.27
N SER A 232 2.87 11.08 -4.54
CA SER A 232 2.51 12.30 -5.27
C SER A 232 1.01 12.40 -5.59
N ARG A 233 0.27 11.29 -5.50
CA ARG A 233 -1.20 11.24 -5.66
C ARG A 233 -1.98 11.44 -4.35
N LEU A 234 -1.30 11.43 -3.20
CA LEU A 234 -1.89 11.83 -1.91
C LEU A 234 -2.27 13.31 -1.94
N GLU A 235 -3.26 13.71 -1.15
CA GLU A 235 -3.70 15.11 -1.03
C GLU A 235 -2.55 16.03 -0.58
N CYS A 236 -1.70 15.55 0.33
CA CYS A 236 -0.51 16.28 0.78
C CYS A 236 0.66 16.26 -0.20
N GLY A 237 0.63 15.35 -1.19
CA GLY A 237 1.73 15.09 -2.12
C GLY A 237 2.24 16.34 -2.83
N PRO A 238 1.37 17.16 -3.46
CA PRO A 238 1.79 18.38 -4.16
C PRO A 238 2.50 19.42 -3.26
N GLU A 239 2.10 19.54 -1.99
CA GLU A 239 2.72 20.48 -1.04
C GLU A 239 4.06 19.96 -0.51
N LEU A 240 4.11 18.67 -0.14
CA LEU A 240 5.29 18.07 0.51
C LEU A 240 6.40 17.71 -0.49
N SER A 241 6.07 17.26 -1.71
CA SER A 241 7.06 16.77 -2.67
C SER A 241 8.20 17.78 -2.94
N PRO A 242 7.94 19.07 -3.19
CA PRO A 242 9.01 20.06 -3.36
C PRO A 242 9.91 20.23 -2.12
N ILE A 243 9.38 20.03 -0.91
CA ILE A 243 10.13 20.13 0.34
C ILE A 243 11.05 18.92 0.49
N LEU A 244 10.50 17.72 0.28
CA LEU A 244 11.26 16.46 0.34
C LEU A 244 12.38 16.43 -0.72
N HIS A 245 12.13 16.95 -1.92
CA HIS A 245 13.19 17.12 -2.93
C HIS A 245 14.33 18.02 -2.45
N ARG A 246 14.05 19.09 -1.69
CA ARG A 246 15.12 19.92 -1.11
C ARG A 246 15.96 19.14 -0.11
N VAL A 247 15.35 18.29 0.72
CA VAL A 247 16.09 17.39 1.63
C VAL A 247 17.04 16.48 0.84
N LEU A 248 16.52 15.81 -0.20
CA LEU A 248 17.28 14.83 -0.99
C LEU A 248 18.39 15.46 -1.84
N HIS A 249 18.20 16.68 -2.34
CA HIS A 249 19.16 17.36 -3.22
C HIS A 249 20.07 18.37 -2.50
N ALA A 250 19.90 18.57 -1.19
CA ALA A 250 20.76 19.45 -0.41
C ALA A 250 22.22 18.98 -0.44
N ARG A 251 23.14 19.89 -0.78
CA ARG A 251 24.59 19.63 -0.77
C ARG A 251 25.22 19.81 0.60
N ARG A 252 24.59 20.61 1.46
CA ARG A 252 25.07 20.92 2.81
C ARG A 252 24.02 20.47 3.82
N TRP A 253 24.47 19.94 4.94
CA TRP A 253 23.60 19.43 5.98
C TRP A 253 22.68 20.50 6.58
N GLN A 254 23.10 21.77 6.62
CA GLN A 254 22.26 22.86 7.13
C GLN A 254 21.01 23.07 6.26
N ASP A 255 21.19 23.02 4.93
CA ASP A 255 20.08 23.17 3.98
C ASP A 255 19.13 21.95 4.08
N ARG A 256 19.71 20.76 4.30
CA ARG A 256 18.98 19.49 4.51
C ARG A 256 18.17 19.50 5.79
N GLU A 257 18.79 19.91 6.90
CA GLU A 257 18.17 20.02 8.22
C GLU A 257 17.00 21.01 8.19
N SER A 258 17.19 22.19 7.60
CA SER A 258 16.15 23.20 7.45
C SER A 258 14.94 22.69 6.66
N ALA A 259 15.17 22.08 5.49
CA ALA A 259 14.09 21.50 4.68
C ALA A 259 13.38 20.33 5.39
N LEU A 260 14.10 19.56 6.20
CA LEU A 260 13.54 18.45 6.95
C LEU A 260 12.66 18.93 8.12
N GLN A 261 13.05 20.00 8.81
CA GLN A 261 12.22 20.64 9.83
C GLN A 261 10.91 21.15 9.22
N GLU A 262 10.99 21.80 8.06
CA GLU A 262 9.79 22.26 7.32
C GLU A 262 8.88 21.09 6.94
N ALA A 263 9.44 19.98 6.42
CA ALA A 263 8.66 18.79 6.10
C ALA A 263 7.97 18.21 7.35
N TYR A 264 8.69 18.14 8.47
CA TYR A 264 8.13 17.69 9.74
C TYR A 264 6.96 18.57 10.20
N GLU A 265 7.08 19.89 10.13
CA GLU A 265 5.99 20.83 10.48
C GLU A 265 4.72 20.54 9.69
N ARG A 266 4.86 20.28 8.40
CA ARG A 266 3.72 19.99 7.51
C ARG A 266 3.05 18.67 7.87
N VAL A 267 3.83 17.61 8.14
CA VAL A 267 3.29 16.31 8.55
C VAL A 267 2.67 16.37 9.96
N ALA A 268 3.26 17.13 10.88
CA ALA A 268 2.69 17.39 12.19
C ALA A 268 1.34 18.13 12.09
N ALA A 269 1.25 19.12 11.21
CA ALA A 269 0.01 19.82 10.95
C ALA A 269 -1.06 18.91 10.31
N LEU A 270 -0.67 18.02 9.39
CA LEU A 270 -1.56 16.97 8.84
C LEU A 270 -2.12 16.09 9.96
N HIS A 271 -1.27 15.60 10.86
CA HIS A 271 -1.71 14.81 12.01
C HIS A 271 -2.72 15.55 12.88
N ASN A 272 -2.41 16.79 13.29
CA ASN A 272 -3.32 17.58 14.13
C ASN A 272 -4.66 17.87 13.44
N ARG A 273 -4.70 18.01 12.10
CA ARG A 273 -5.94 18.19 11.34
C ARG A 273 -6.89 16.98 11.43
N LEU A 274 -6.38 15.78 11.66
CA LEU A 274 -7.22 14.60 11.82
C LEU A 274 -8.07 14.63 13.08
N ALA A 275 -7.71 15.45 14.08
CA ALA A 275 -8.42 15.58 15.36
C ALA A 275 -8.65 14.23 16.08
N ILE A 276 -7.70 13.29 15.95
CA ILE A 276 -7.73 11.96 16.58
C ILE A 276 -7.10 11.94 17.98
N THR A 277 -6.40 13.02 18.33
CA THR A 277 -5.72 13.30 19.59
C THR A 277 -5.98 14.77 19.96
N GLU A 278 -5.68 15.16 21.20
CA GLU A 278 -5.53 16.59 21.51
C GLU A 278 -4.42 17.18 20.64
N PRO A 279 -4.54 18.45 20.17
CA PRO A 279 -3.52 19.05 19.31
C PRO A 279 -2.13 18.98 19.95
N VAL A 280 -1.20 18.32 19.27
CA VAL A 280 0.17 18.18 19.74
C VAL A 280 0.97 19.38 19.23
N PRO A 281 1.46 20.27 20.11
CA PRO A 281 2.27 21.39 19.68
C PRO A 281 3.62 20.89 19.16
N THR A 282 4.14 21.57 18.14
CA THR A 282 5.54 21.40 17.72
C THR A 282 6.37 22.54 18.29
N SER A 283 7.46 22.21 18.97
CA SER A 283 8.42 23.19 19.49
C SER A 283 9.84 22.83 19.13
N ILE A 284 10.68 23.83 18.87
CA ILE A 284 12.12 23.61 18.68
C ILE A 284 12.72 23.32 20.05
N GLU A 285 13.03 22.06 20.30
CA GLU A 285 13.73 21.62 21.50
C GLU A 285 15.23 21.51 21.23
N ARG A 286 16.05 22.06 22.14
CA ARG A 286 17.50 21.82 22.14
C ARG A 286 17.78 20.60 22.98
N MET A 287 18.16 19.50 22.32
CA MET A 287 18.52 18.28 23.02
C MET A 287 19.85 18.48 23.75
N TRP A 288 19.84 18.51 25.09
CA TRP A 288 21.05 18.51 25.94
C TRP A 288 22.01 19.69 25.70
N ASP A 289 21.50 20.93 25.60
CA ASP A 289 22.26 22.17 25.37
C ASP A 289 23.09 22.22 24.06
N ARG A 290 22.82 21.31 23.12
CA ARG A 290 23.51 21.24 21.83
C ARG A 290 22.97 22.30 20.84
N PRO A 291 23.76 22.71 19.83
CA PRO A 291 23.35 23.75 18.88
C PRO A 291 22.26 23.31 17.88
N PHE A 292 21.86 22.03 17.89
CA PHE A 292 20.85 21.48 16.99
C PHE A 292 19.47 21.62 17.63
N GLY A 293 18.63 22.50 17.08
CA GLY A 293 17.22 22.55 17.41
C GLY A 293 16.49 21.43 16.68
N VAL A 294 15.73 20.60 17.39
CA VAL A 294 14.86 19.59 16.81
C VAL A 294 13.44 20.02 17.02
N LEU A 295 12.68 20.07 15.94
CA LEU A 295 11.25 20.24 16.08
C LEU A 295 10.65 18.97 16.68
N TRP A 296 9.96 19.11 17.80
CA TRP A 296 9.44 18.01 18.59
C TRP A 296 7.97 18.21 18.91
N GLY A 297 7.17 17.16 18.72
CA GLY A 297 5.83 17.02 19.28
C GLY A 297 5.66 15.60 19.81
N ASP A 298 5.03 15.41 20.96
CA ASP A 298 4.87 14.08 21.58
C ASP A 298 3.70 13.27 20.98
N PHE A 299 3.69 13.12 19.65
CA PHE A 299 2.72 12.31 18.92
C PHE A 299 2.68 10.85 19.38
N PRO A 300 3.80 10.17 19.68
CA PRO A 300 3.77 8.81 20.20
C PRO A 300 2.98 8.67 21.50
N ALA A 301 3.18 9.55 22.48
CA ALA A 301 2.41 9.48 23.73
C ALA A 301 0.93 9.78 23.49
N ALA A 302 0.63 10.80 22.68
CA ALA A 302 -0.75 11.17 22.34
C ALA A 302 -1.50 10.00 21.67
N LEU A 303 -0.86 9.32 20.72
CA LEU A 303 -1.41 8.14 20.05
C LEU A 303 -1.53 6.93 20.97
N ARG A 304 -0.51 6.65 21.81
CA ARG A 304 -0.55 5.55 22.78
C ARG A 304 -1.76 5.65 23.70
N ALA A 305 -2.12 6.86 24.12
CA ALA A 305 -3.28 7.12 24.96
C ALA A 305 -4.63 6.83 24.28
N ARG A 306 -4.65 6.71 22.94
CA ARG A 306 -5.86 6.33 22.17
C ARG A 306 -6.02 4.82 22.01
N ILE A 307 -4.94 4.05 22.17
CA ILE A 307 -4.95 2.60 21.98
C ILE A 307 -5.65 1.92 23.17
N THR A 308 -6.72 1.19 22.91
CA THR A 308 -7.53 0.51 23.94
C THR A 308 -7.54 -1.01 23.85
N ASP A 309 -7.39 -1.58 22.66
CA ASP A 309 -7.32 -3.03 22.48
C ASP A 309 -6.15 -3.65 23.26
N PRO A 310 -6.38 -4.66 24.13
CA PRO A 310 -5.35 -5.24 24.98
C PRO A 310 -4.17 -5.87 24.23
N GLU A 311 -4.43 -6.47 23.06
CA GLU A 311 -3.38 -7.09 22.25
C GLU A 311 -2.48 -6.00 21.65
N VAL A 312 -3.10 -4.95 21.10
CA VAL A 312 -2.36 -3.81 20.53
C VAL A 312 -1.59 -3.04 21.61
N VAL A 313 -2.16 -2.85 22.80
CA VAL A 313 -1.48 -2.25 23.95
C VAL A 313 -0.19 -3.01 24.28
N THR A 314 -0.29 -4.35 24.39
CA THR A 314 0.85 -5.20 24.70
C THR A 314 1.97 -5.05 23.66
N ILE A 315 1.59 -5.03 22.38
CA ILE A 315 2.54 -4.83 21.28
C ILE A 315 3.17 -3.44 21.32
N ALA A 316 2.38 -2.39 21.57
CA ALA A 316 2.87 -1.01 21.64
C ALA A 316 3.88 -0.79 22.78
N GLU A 317 3.73 -1.52 23.89
CA GLU A 317 4.65 -1.48 25.03
C GLU A 317 5.94 -2.27 24.79
N ALA A 318 5.84 -3.41 24.10
CA ALA A 318 6.99 -4.27 23.78
C ALA A 318 7.83 -3.75 22.60
N PHE A 319 7.17 -3.23 21.56
CA PHE A 319 7.78 -2.85 20.28
C PHE A 319 7.29 -1.46 19.80
N PRO A 320 7.60 -0.36 20.52
CA PRO A 320 7.21 0.99 20.10
C PRO A 320 7.93 1.44 18.81
N VAL A 321 9.07 0.82 18.50
CA VAL A 321 9.88 1.03 17.31
C VAL A 321 10.13 -0.30 16.62
N GLY A 322 9.62 -0.46 15.41
CA GLY A 322 9.90 -1.63 14.59
C GLY A 322 9.46 -1.42 13.16
N GLY A 323 10.38 -1.63 12.21
CA GLY A 323 10.01 -1.81 10.81
C GLY A 323 9.42 -3.20 10.65
N ALA A 324 8.28 -3.49 11.29
CA ALA A 324 7.60 -4.76 11.11
C ALA A 324 7.34 -5.02 9.60
N GLU A 325 7.22 -3.94 8.80
CA GLU A 325 7.24 -3.95 7.34
C GLU A 325 8.51 -4.58 6.71
N ARG A 326 9.71 -4.36 7.26
CA ARG A 326 10.98 -4.75 6.60
C ARG A 326 11.21 -6.28 6.55
N PRO A 327 11.00 -7.07 7.63
CA PRO A 327 10.98 -8.52 7.51
C PRO A 327 9.82 -9.03 6.63
N ARG A 328 8.68 -8.33 6.60
CA ARG A 328 7.48 -8.73 5.82
C ARG A 328 7.69 -8.58 4.31
N GLU A 329 8.32 -7.50 3.87
CA GLU A 329 8.63 -7.21 2.46
C GLU A 329 9.72 -8.11 1.89
N VAL A 330 10.73 -8.45 2.70
CA VAL A 330 11.95 -9.12 2.23
C VAL A 330 11.93 -10.65 2.43
N LEU A 331 11.32 -11.16 3.51
CA LEU A 331 11.60 -12.54 3.95
C LEU A 331 10.47 -13.56 3.76
N GLY A 332 9.29 -13.19 3.23
CA GLY A 332 8.22 -14.16 2.96
C GLY A 332 7.85 -15.06 4.16
N ILE A 333 8.02 -14.53 5.38
CA ILE A 333 7.86 -15.28 6.64
C ILE A 333 6.39 -15.70 6.79
N SER A 334 6.13 -16.91 7.30
CA SER A 334 4.77 -17.38 7.53
C SER A 334 4.04 -16.56 8.61
N ARG A 335 2.73 -16.33 8.40
CA ARG A 335 1.86 -15.58 9.32
C ARG A 335 1.95 -16.11 10.77
N ASP A 336 1.90 -17.42 10.96
CA ASP A 336 1.99 -18.03 12.30
C ASP A 336 3.32 -17.75 13.01
N ARG A 337 4.41 -17.60 12.25
CA ARG A 337 5.71 -17.25 12.83
C ARG A 337 5.77 -15.78 13.22
N LEU A 338 5.10 -14.89 12.49
CA LEU A 338 4.97 -13.49 12.86
C LEU A 338 4.11 -13.32 14.12
N LEU A 339 2.97 -14.03 14.19
CA LEU A 339 2.10 -14.01 15.38
C LEU A 339 2.89 -14.40 16.65
N ARG A 340 3.68 -15.47 16.59
CA ARG A 340 4.57 -15.88 17.70
C ARG A 340 5.64 -14.87 18.08
N MET A 341 6.05 -13.98 17.17
CA MET A 341 6.99 -12.89 17.49
C MET A 341 6.30 -11.71 18.17
N LEU A 342 4.97 -11.61 18.04
CA LEU A 342 4.14 -10.57 18.67
C LEU A 342 3.60 -11.01 20.03
N GLU A 343 3.69 -12.30 20.37
CA GLU A 343 3.37 -12.81 21.70
C GLU A 343 4.42 -12.32 22.72
N PRO A 344 4.02 -11.80 23.89
CA PRO A 344 4.95 -11.41 24.94
C PRO A 344 5.72 -12.64 25.45
N ALA A 345 7.02 -12.44 25.73
CA ALA A 345 7.95 -13.48 26.19
C ALA A 345 7.67 -13.96 27.61
#